data_AF-A0A519QRY6-F1
#
_entry.id   AF-A0A519QRY6-F1
#
_cell.length_a   1.000
_cell.length_b   1.000
_cell.length_c   1.000
_cell.angle_alpha   90.00
_cell.angle_beta   90.00
_cell.angle_gamma   90.00
#
_symmetry.space_group_name_H-M   'P 1'
#
loop_
_entity.id
_entity.type
_entity.pdbx_description
1 polymer ?
#
loop_
_entity_poly.entity_id
_entity_poly.type
_entity_poly.pdbx_seq_one_letter_code
_entity_poly.pdbx_strand_id
1 'polypeptide(L)'
;DFNGVKYGTETQHYFLTGGYVFDLNPNLKFKPFAMLKSAFDSPSSLDVSANFLFNERFEIGGTYRVDDSFGAMVNFAITPSLRIGYAYDNIISEIKTVTPSSHEIILLFDVNFPKKVSRSPRFF
;
A
#
# COMPACT_ATOMS: atom_id res chain seq x y z
N ASP A 1 28.81 -31.62 21.45
CA ASP A 1 27.79 -30.58 21.69
C ASP A 1 27.64 -29.71 20.47
N PHE A 2 26.58 -29.80 19.65
CA PHE A 2 25.14 -29.90 19.96
C PHE A 2 24.60 -28.71 20.79
N ASN A 3 25.08 -27.50 20.55
CA ASN A 3 24.36 -26.28 20.94
C ASN A 3 23.66 -25.69 19.71
N GLY A 4 22.45 -26.20 19.44
CA GLY A 4 21.54 -25.77 18.37
C GLY A 4 20.93 -24.39 18.60
N VAL A 5 21.75 -23.39 18.91
CA VAL A 5 21.33 -21.98 18.91
C VAL A 5 21.74 -21.38 17.58
N LYS A 6 20.88 -21.52 16.57
CA LYS A 6 20.99 -20.67 15.38
C LYS A 6 20.67 -19.25 15.84
N TYR A 7 21.69 -18.41 15.98
CA TYR A 7 21.49 -16.96 15.99
C TYR A 7 20.61 -16.64 14.79
N GLY A 8 19.43 -16.05 15.02
CA GLY A 8 18.49 -15.74 13.95
C GLY A 8 19.26 -15.07 12.84
N THR A 9 19.31 -15.70 11.66
CA THR A 9 20.03 -15.17 10.52
C THR A 9 19.43 -13.82 10.21
N GLU A 10 20.13 -12.75 10.59
CA GLU A 10 19.72 -11.37 10.38
C GLU A 10 19.84 -11.09 8.88
N THR A 11 18.82 -11.54 8.15
CA THR A 11 18.79 -11.41 6.69
C THR A 11 18.43 -9.96 6.40
N GLN A 12 19.36 -9.23 5.80
CA GLN A 12 19.07 -7.85 5.40
C GLN A 12 18.07 -7.88 4.24
N HIS A 13 17.00 -7.08 4.38
CA HIS A 13 16.00 -6.87 3.36
C HIS A 13 16.20 -5.48 2.74
N TYR A 14 16.31 -5.45 1.42
CA TYR A 14 16.37 -4.23 0.62
C TYR A 14 15.04 -4.00 -0.09
N PHE A 15 14.56 -2.77 0.01
CA PHE A 15 13.35 -2.31 -0.65
C PHE A 15 13.70 -1.14 -1.56
N LEU A 16 13.47 -1.30 -2.86
CA LEU A 16 13.60 -0.24 -3.84
C LEU A 16 12.20 0.07 -4.37
N THR A 17 11.76 1.32 -4.21
CA THR A 17 10.44 1.76 -4.66
C THR A 17 10.57 2.90 -5.67
N GLY A 18 9.64 2.95 -6.62
CA GLY A 18 9.56 4.01 -7.62
C GLY A 18 8.12 4.21 -8.05
N GLY A 19 7.70 5.46 -8.23
CA GLY A 19 6.35 5.77 -8.67
C GLY A 19 6.23 7.21 -9.08
N TYR A 20 5.18 7.52 -9.84
CA TYR A 20 4.92 8.87 -10.33
C TYR A 20 3.42 9.17 -10.28
N VAL A 21 3.06 10.45 -10.21
CA VAL A 21 1.67 10.91 -10.29
C VAL A 21 1.51 11.72 -11.56
N PHE A 22 0.87 11.11 -12.56
CA PHE A 22 0.51 11.76 -13.80
C PHE A 22 -0.85 12.45 -13.64
N ASP A 23 -0.87 13.77 -13.70
CA ASP A 23 -2.11 14.54 -13.82
C ASP A 23 -2.60 14.47 -15.27
N LEU A 24 -3.43 13.47 -15.60
CA LEU A 24 -3.98 13.30 -16.94
C LEU A 24 -5.01 14.39 -17.25
N ASN A 25 -5.86 14.72 -16.27
CA ASN A 25 -6.86 15.79 -16.33
C ASN A 25 -7.00 16.42 -14.93
N PRO A 26 -7.61 17.62 -14.80
CA PRO A 26 -7.93 18.22 -13.50
C PRO A 26 -8.79 17.33 -12.58
N ASN A 27 -9.42 16.30 -13.14
CA ASN A 27 -10.27 15.37 -12.42
C ASN A 27 -9.76 13.92 -12.47
N LEU A 28 -8.63 13.63 -13.12
CA LEU A 28 -8.09 12.28 -13.23
C LEU A 28 -6.57 12.28 -13.06
N LYS A 29 -6.10 11.57 -12.04
CA LYS A 29 -4.68 11.33 -11.77
C LYS A 29 -4.36 9.86 -11.94
N PHE A 30 -3.30 9.55 -12.68
CA PHE A 30 -2.78 8.19 -12.83
C PHE A 30 -1.51 8.03 -12.00
N LYS A 31 -1.48 7.01 -11.15
CA LYS A 31 -0.45 6.77 -10.13
C LYS A 31 0.16 5.38 -10.30
N PRO A 32 1.07 5.20 -11.26
CA PRO A 32 1.87 3.99 -11.33
C PRO A 32 2.94 3.96 -10.22
N PHE A 33 3.15 2.78 -9.68
CA PHE A 33 4.11 2.49 -8.62
C PHE A 33 4.71 1.11 -8.86
N ALA A 34 5.98 0.94 -8.54
CA ALA A 34 6.67 -0.34 -8.54
C ALA A 34 7.57 -0.42 -7.32
N MET A 35 7.71 -1.63 -6.79
CA MET A 35 8.53 -1.93 -5.63
C MET A 35 9.25 -3.26 -5.83
N LEU A 36 10.57 -3.22 -5.83
CA LEU A 36 11.43 -4.39 -5.80
C LEU A 36 11.84 -4.67 -4.35
N LYS A 37 11.59 -5.89 -3.89
CA LYS A 37 12.01 -6.43 -2.60
C LYS A 37 13.10 -7.45 -2.87
N SER A 38 14.25 -7.32 -2.21
CA SER A 38 15.36 -8.27 -2.33
C SER A 38 15.92 -8.57 -0.95
N ALA A 39 16.34 -9.80 -0.69
CA ALA A 39 17.05 -10.16 0.53
C ALA A 39 18.22 -11.07 0.19
N PHE A 40 19.27 -11.09 1.03
CA PHE A 40 20.47 -11.90 0.73
C PHE A 40 20.20 -13.39 0.54
N ASP A 41 19.20 -13.93 1.24
CA ASP A 41 18.84 -15.36 1.24
C ASP A 41 17.39 -15.63 0.77
N SER A 42 16.73 -14.67 0.13
CA SER A 42 15.33 -14.80 -0.32
C SER A 42 15.17 -14.44 -1.79
N PRO A 43 14.29 -15.13 -2.54
CA PRO A 43 13.95 -14.73 -3.90
C PRO A 43 13.49 -13.27 -3.92
N SER A 44 13.98 -12.51 -4.90
CA SER A 44 13.56 -11.14 -5.13
C SER A 44 12.10 -11.12 -5.60
N SER A 45 11.30 -10.22 -5.05
CA SER A 45 9.89 -10.04 -5.41
C SER A 45 9.67 -8.66 -6.00
N LEU A 46 8.93 -8.59 -7.11
CA LEU A 46 8.58 -7.34 -7.77
C LEU A 46 7.07 -7.12 -7.68
N ASP A 47 6.69 -6.03 -7.02
CA ASP A 47 5.32 -5.56 -6.92
C ASP A 47 5.15 -4.38 -7.89
N VAL A 48 4.14 -4.43 -8.77
CA VAL A 48 3.78 -3.33 -9.66
C VAL A 48 2.33 -2.96 -9.41
N SER A 49 2.05 -1.69 -9.18
CA SER A 49 0.71 -1.17 -8.93
C SER A 49 0.40 0.01 -9.83
N ALA A 50 -0.87 0.15 -10.19
CA ALA A 50 -1.37 1.22 -11.02
C ALA A 50 -2.71 1.68 -10.46
N ASN A 51 -2.80 2.95 -10.03
CA ASN A 51 -4.02 3.52 -9.47
C ASN A 51 -4.51 4.71 -10.30
N PHE A 52 -5.82 4.87 -10.42
CA PHE A 52 -6.49 5.98 -11.05
C PHE A 52 -7.35 6.68 -10.00
N LEU A 53 -7.05 7.94 -9.75
CA LEU A 53 -7.76 8.79 -8.78
C LEU A 53 -8.63 9.80 -9.54
N PHE A 54 -9.94 9.69 -9.35
CA PHE A 54 -10.98 10.52 -9.94
C PHE A 54 -11.49 11.54 -8.91
N ASN A 55 -11.45 12.83 -9.29
CA ASN A 55 -11.94 13.96 -8.51
C ASN A 55 -11.46 13.97 -7.04
N GLU A 56 -10.31 13.36 -6.75
CA GLU A 56 -9.77 13.18 -5.40
C GLU A 56 -10.70 12.45 -4.42
N ARG A 57 -11.73 11.77 -4.94
CA ARG A 57 -12.75 11.06 -4.16
C ARG A 57 -12.78 9.57 -4.44
N PHE A 58 -12.72 9.18 -5.70
CA PHE A 58 -12.81 7.78 -6.09
C PHE A 58 -11.46 7.31 -6.63
N GLU A 59 -10.91 6.24 -6.08
CA GLU A 59 -9.64 5.68 -6.52
C GLU A 59 -9.84 4.21 -6.86
N ILE A 60 -9.37 3.79 -8.03
CA ILE A 60 -9.42 2.39 -8.44
C ILE A 60 -8.02 2.01 -8.94
N GLY A 61 -7.55 0.84 -8.54
CA GLY A 61 -6.23 0.40 -8.97
C GLY A 61 -6.08 -1.10 -8.96
N GLY A 62 -5.04 -1.54 -9.65
CA GLY A 62 -4.59 -2.92 -9.65
C GLY A 62 -3.18 -3.00 -9.11
N THR A 63 -2.88 -4.11 -8.46
CA THR A 63 -1.53 -4.50 -8.07
C THR A 63 -1.24 -5.87 -8.66
N TYR A 64 -0.02 -6.07 -9.12
CA TYR A 64 0.46 -7.34 -9.62
C TYR A 64 1.80 -7.62 -8.95
N ARG A 65 1.85 -8.70 -8.19
CA ARG A 65 3.09 -9.22 -7.63
C ARG A 65 3.55 -10.37 -8.51
N VAL A 66 4.68 -10.17 -9.16
CA VAL A 66 5.28 -11.16 -10.06
C VAL A 66 5.48 -12.47 -9.30
N ASP A 67 5.04 -13.57 -9.91
CA ASP A 67 5.13 -14.95 -9.41
C ASP A 67 4.39 -15.26 -8.10
N ASP A 68 3.53 -14.35 -7.62
CA ASP A 68 2.79 -14.53 -6.36
C ASP A 68 1.28 -14.31 -6.54
N SER A 69 0.86 -13.08 -6.83
CA SER A 69 -0.56 -12.69 -6.75
C SER A 69 -0.93 -11.50 -7.63
N PHE A 70 -2.22 -11.41 -7.97
CA PHE A 70 -2.81 -10.20 -8.53
C PHE A 70 -3.89 -9.66 -7.60
N GLY A 71 -3.95 -8.34 -7.51
CA GLY A 71 -4.86 -7.60 -6.65
C GLY A 71 -5.58 -6.50 -7.40
N ALA A 72 -6.79 -6.20 -6.97
CA ALA A 72 -7.54 -5.03 -7.40
C ALA A 72 -8.09 -4.32 -6.17
N MET A 73 -8.12 -3.00 -6.18
CA MET A 73 -8.67 -2.20 -5.10
C MET A 73 -9.54 -1.08 -5.63
N VAL A 74 -10.58 -0.75 -4.86
CA VAL A 74 -11.43 0.41 -5.06
C VAL A 74 -11.52 1.13 -3.73
N ASN A 75 -11.36 2.45 -3.75
CA ASN A 75 -11.48 3.34 -2.61
C ASN A 75 -12.41 4.49 -2.93
N PHE A 76 -13.18 4.91 -1.93
CA PHE A 76 -14.09 6.03 -2.02
C PHE A 76 -13.98 6.89 -0.76
N ALA A 77 -13.65 8.17 -0.94
CA ALA A 77 -13.65 9.17 0.11
C ALA A 77 -15.05 9.76 0.25
N ILE A 78 -15.74 9.41 1.34
CA ILE A 78 -17.06 9.95 1.69
C ILE A 78 -16.90 11.40 2.14
N THR A 79 -15.88 11.66 2.95
CA THR A 79 -15.45 13.01 3.34
C THR A 79 -13.94 13.10 3.19
N PRO A 80 -13.36 14.31 3.19
CA PRO A 80 -11.90 14.46 3.16
C PRO A 80 -11.17 13.73 4.29
N SER A 81 -11.87 13.42 5.39
CA SER A 81 -11.32 12.72 6.57
C SER A 81 -11.77 11.26 6.70
N LEU A 82 -12.67 10.77 5.85
CA LEU A 82 -13.21 9.42 5.92
C LEU A 82 -13.19 8.77 4.55
N ARG A 83 -12.44 7.69 4.42
CA ARG A 83 -12.32 6.88 3.22
C ARG A 83 -12.67 5.43 3.52
N ILE A 84 -13.44 4.83 2.64
CA ILE A 84 -13.72 3.40 2.67
C ILE A 84 -13.11 2.79 1.42
N GLY A 85 -12.48 1.64 1.58
CA GLY A 85 -11.86 0.87 0.52
C GLY A 85 -12.30 -0.57 0.55
N TYR A 86 -12.17 -1.20 -0.59
CA TYR A 86 -12.34 -2.63 -0.77
C TYR A 86 -11.19 -3.13 -1.64
N ALA A 87 -10.50 -4.15 -1.17
CA ALA A 87 -9.42 -4.79 -1.88
C ALA A 87 -9.74 -6.27 -2.11
N TYR A 88 -9.31 -6.76 -3.26
CA TYR A 88 -9.52 -8.10 -3.73
C TYR A 88 -8.18 -8.65 -4.20
N ASP A 89 -7.64 -9.63 -3.49
CA ASP A 89 -6.34 -10.23 -3.81
C ASP A 89 -6.51 -11.71 -4.14
N ASN A 90 -5.89 -12.16 -5.23
CA ASN A 90 -5.92 -13.55 -5.66
C ASN A 90 -4.49 -14.02 -5.89
N ILE A 91 -4.23 -15.21 -5.37
CA ILE A 91 -2.91 -15.83 -5.44
C ILE A 91 -2.84 -16.65 -6.72
N ILE A 92 -1.85 -16.37 -7.57
CA ILE A 92 -1.60 -17.09 -8.83
C ILE A 92 -0.64 -18.27 -8.60
N SER A 93 0.18 -18.22 -7.54
CA SER A 93 1.24 -19.20 -7.25
C SER A 93 0.74 -20.64 -7.06
N GLU A 94 1.60 -21.63 -7.34
CA GLU A 94 1.31 -23.08 -7.41
C GLU A 94 0.80 -23.72 -6.10
N ILE A 95 0.79 -23.01 -4.97
CA ILE A 95 0.19 -23.46 -3.70
C ILE A 95 -1.33 -23.19 -3.71
N LYS A 96 -2.00 -23.78 -4.71
CA LYS A 96 -3.40 -23.59 -5.06
C LYS A 96 -4.37 -24.48 -4.26
N THR A 97 -4.18 -24.64 -2.95
CA THR A 97 -4.90 -25.68 -2.19
C THR A 97 -5.78 -25.20 -1.03
N VAL A 98 -5.68 -23.96 -0.53
CA VAL A 98 -6.48 -23.60 0.67
C VAL A 98 -7.28 -22.29 0.58
N THR A 99 -6.81 -21.23 -0.08
CA THR A 99 -7.64 -20.00 -0.22
C THR A 99 -7.27 -19.21 -1.49
N PRO A 100 -8.02 -19.33 -2.60
CA PRO A 100 -7.65 -18.71 -3.86
C PRO A 100 -7.90 -17.18 -3.91
N SER A 101 -8.66 -16.63 -2.96
CA SER A 101 -9.27 -15.30 -3.06
C SER A 101 -9.44 -14.67 -1.67
N SER A 102 -8.93 -13.46 -1.49
CA SER A 102 -9.09 -12.64 -0.29
C SER A 102 -9.95 -11.40 -0.59
N HIS A 103 -10.85 -11.07 0.33
CA HIS A 103 -11.72 -9.91 0.26
C HIS A 103 -11.48 -9.07 1.50
N GLU A 104 -10.93 -7.88 1.33
CA GLU A 104 -10.57 -7.01 2.44
C GLU A 104 -11.36 -5.71 2.36
N ILE A 105 -11.83 -5.25 3.51
CA ILE A 105 -12.51 -3.96 3.65
C ILE A 105 -11.58 -3.05 4.43
N ILE A 106 -11.30 -1.89 3.86
CA ILE A 106 -10.38 -0.89 4.42
C ILE A 106 -11.21 0.30 4.88
N LEU A 107 -10.93 0.81 6.07
CA LEU A 107 -11.55 2.04 6.58
C LEU A 107 -10.43 2.95 7.07
N LEU A 108 -10.31 4.11 6.42
CA LEU A 108 -9.33 5.14 6.74
C LEU A 108 -10.06 6.32 7.38
N PHE A 109 -9.57 6.75 8.54
CA PHE A 109 -10.11 7.90 9.26
C PHE A 109 -8.99 8.84 9.70
N ASP A 110 -9.05 10.09 9.24
CA ASP A 110 -8.08 11.12 9.57
C ASP A 110 -8.52 11.91 10.82
N VAL A 111 -7.77 11.76 11.90
CA VAL A 111 -8.04 12.45 13.18
C VAL A 111 -7.32 13.79 13.22
N ASN A 112 -8.00 14.87 12.84
CA ASN A 112 -7.46 16.23 12.92
C ASN A 112 -7.83 16.88 14.27
N PHE A 113 -6.93 16.83 15.24
CA PHE A 113 -7.09 17.58 16.49
C PHE A 113 -6.75 19.06 16.25
N PRO A 114 -7.59 20.02 16.70
CA PRO A 114 -7.26 21.43 16.60
C PRO A 114 -5.99 21.72 17.42
N LYS A 115 -4.93 22.21 16.75
CA LYS A 115 -3.73 22.68 17.45
C LYS A 115 -4.13 23.81 18.39
N LYS A 116 -3.90 23.66 19.70
CA LYS A 116 -3.95 24.78 20.64
C LYS A 116 -2.92 25.81 20.21
N VAL A 117 -3.36 26.86 19.53
CA VAL A 117 -2.49 27.98 19.17
C VAL A 117 -2.14 28.70 20.47
N SER A 118 -0.88 28.63 20.90
CA SER A 118 -0.38 29.45 22.00
C SER A 118 -0.37 30.90 21.54
N ARG A 119 -1.45 31.65 21.81
CA ARG A 119 -1.45 33.10 21.67
C ARG A 119 -0.63 33.65 22.83
N SER A 120 0.60 34.09 22.56
CA SER A 120 1.33 34.91 23.54
C SER A 120 0.54 36.21 23.76
N PRO A 121 0.12 36.53 24.99
CA PRO A 121 -0.53 37.79 25.26
C PRO A 121 0.52 38.90 25.15
N ARG A 122 0.41 39.76 24.12
CA ARG A 122 1.15 41.02 24.11
C ARG A 122 0.24 42.06 24.76
N PHE A 123 0.56 42.43 26.00
CA PHE A 123 0.06 43.65 26.62
C PHE A 123 0.81 44.83 25.99
N PHE A 124 0.06 45.81 25.47
CA PHE A 124 0.54 47.11 25.04
C PHE A 124 0.32 48.12 26.18
#